data_AF-A0A662D1R6-F1
#
_entry.id   AF-A0A662D1R6-F1
#
_cell.length_a   1.000
_cell.length_b   1.000
_cell.length_c   1.000
_cell.angle_alpha   90.00
_cell.angle_beta   90.00
_cell.angle_gamma   90.00
#
_symmetry.space_group_name_H-M   'P 1'
#
loop_
_entity.id
_entity.type
_entity.pdbx_description
1 polymer ?
#
loop_
_entity_poly.entity_id
_entity_poly.type
_entity_poly.pdbx_seq_one_letter_code
_entity_poly.pdbx_strand_id
1 'polypeptide(L)'
;YYAEKIRQEKYKLDEEVVRSYFSLEDVKDGVFDVVNKLYGLTFEPRNELPAYHEEVMPYEVKEADGSHLGILYMDFHPRPGKRGGAWSTSIRRAHIKDGEQVSPVHLIVMNFTRPTGELPALISFDETLTFFHEFGHALHSMLTKCEYLTVSGTAVATDFVELPSQIMENWAAHPDVLKTYAKHYETGEVIPDELIAKLEAASKFNQGFVTVEYTAASILDMDYHTLKEASGLNANAFEESSMKRIGLIDEIIPRYKSNYFQHIFAGGYSAGYYSYMWSEVLDKDAFNAFVETSLFDQATATSFRENILEKGGSVEEMEMYVNFRGAEPTIEPLLKGRGLN
;
A
#
# COMPACT_ATOMS: atom_id res chain seq x y z
N TYR A 1 22.11 -5.28 -8.81
CA TYR A 1 22.80 -5.65 -10.07
C TYR A 1 22.91 -7.15 -10.28
N TYR A 2 23.67 -7.91 -9.48
CA TYR A 2 23.79 -9.36 -9.70
C TYR A 2 22.48 -10.13 -9.43
N ALA A 3 21.69 -9.69 -8.45
CA ALA A 3 20.33 -10.20 -8.25
C ALA A 3 19.49 -10.11 -9.54
N GLU A 4 19.59 -9.01 -10.28
CA GLU A 4 18.87 -8.82 -11.54
C GLU A 4 19.34 -9.81 -12.63
N LYS A 5 20.66 -9.99 -12.77
CA LYS A 5 21.19 -11.00 -13.70
C LYS A 5 20.70 -12.40 -13.39
N ILE A 6 20.67 -12.78 -12.10
CA ILE A 6 20.17 -14.08 -11.65
C ILE A 6 18.66 -14.17 -11.90
N ARG A 7 17.91 -13.08 -11.69
CA ARG A 7 16.46 -13.06 -11.92
C ARG A 7 16.15 -13.27 -13.41
N GLN A 8 16.86 -12.58 -14.29
CA GLN A 8 16.75 -12.75 -15.75
C GLN A 8 17.14 -14.17 -16.17
N GLU A 9 18.25 -14.71 -15.65
CA GLU A 9 18.69 -16.07 -15.98
C GLU A 9 17.69 -17.15 -15.51
N LYS A 10 17.20 -17.04 -14.26
CA LYS A 10 16.33 -18.05 -13.64
C LYS A 10 14.88 -17.95 -14.11
N TYR A 11 14.34 -16.74 -14.22
CA TYR A 11 12.91 -16.52 -14.48
C TYR A 11 12.63 -16.04 -15.90
N LYS A 12 13.67 -15.67 -16.68
CA LYS A 12 13.52 -15.11 -18.04
C LYS A 12 12.49 -13.98 -18.06
N LEU A 13 12.51 -13.15 -17.01
CA LEU A 13 11.64 -12.00 -16.82
C LEU A 13 12.43 -10.74 -17.15
N ASP A 14 12.01 -10.05 -18.21
CA ASP A 14 12.52 -8.74 -18.59
C ASP A 14 11.57 -7.67 -18.02
N GLU A 15 12.09 -6.85 -17.12
CA GLU A 15 11.35 -5.79 -16.45
C GLU A 15 10.75 -4.78 -17.45
N GLU A 16 11.43 -4.52 -18.57
CA GLU A 16 10.93 -3.61 -19.60
C GLU A 16 9.75 -4.23 -20.37
N VAL A 17 9.80 -5.53 -20.61
CA VAL A 17 8.68 -6.26 -21.21
C VAL A 17 7.49 -6.25 -20.27
N VAL A 18 7.69 -6.47 -18.96
CA VAL A 18 6.61 -6.37 -17.97
C VAL A 18 6.04 -4.96 -17.97
N ARG A 19 6.90 -3.93 -17.86
CA ARG A 19 6.53 -2.52 -17.76
C ARG A 19 5.68 -2.03 -18.94
N SER A 20 5.84 -2.60 -20.13
CA SER A 20 5.00 -2.29 -21.29
C SER A 20 3.51 -2.61 -21.10
N TYR A 21 3.13 -3.43 -20.12
CA TYR A 21 1.73 -3.77 -19.81
C TYR A 21 1.10 -2.88 -18.74
N PHE A 22 1.85 -1.98 -18.12
CA PHE A 22 1.39 -1.21 -16.96
C PHE A 22 1.42 0.29 -17.27
N SER A 23 0.50 0.73 -18.12
CA SER A 23 0.26 2.17 -18.28
C SER A 23 -0.43 2.72 -17.03
N LEU A 24 -0.03 3.91 -16.56
CA LEU A 24 -0.62 4.54 -15.38
C LEU A 24 -2.15 4.68 -15.50
N GLU A 25 -2.64 4.95 -16.72
CA GLU A 25 -4.07 5.07 -16.99
C GLU A 25 -4.80 3.73 -16.79
N ASP A 26 -4.28 2.65 -17.38
CA ASP A 26 -4.89 1.33 -17.22
C ASP A 26 -4.82 0.86 -15.76
N VAL A 27 -3.70 1.07 -15.06
CA VAL A 27 -3.58 0.68 -13.63
C VAL A 27 -4.57 1.46 -12.76
N LYS A 28 -4.81 2.74 -13.06
CA LYS A 28 -5.86 3.55 -12.42
C LYS A 28 -7.26 3.01 -12.68
N ASP A 29 -7.54 2.61 -13.91
CA ASP A 29 -8.83 1.99 -14.22
C ASP A 29 -8.96 0.62 -13.53
N GLY A 30 -7.85 -0.12 -13.38
CA GLY A 30 -7.78 -1.38 -12.64
C GLY A 30 -8.15 -1.24 -11.16
N VAL A 31 -7.56 -0.28 -10.45
CA VAL A 31 -7.93 -0.05 -9.04
C VAL A 31 -9.37 0.44 -8.90
N PHE A 32 -9.85 1.28 -9.83
CA PHE A 32 -11.24 1.71 -9.85
C PHE A 32 -12.21 0.55 -10.07
N ASP A 33 -11.91 -0.37 -11.00
CA ASP A 33 -12.71 -1.57 -11.26
C ASP A 33 -12.75 -2.51 -10.05
N VAL A 34 -11.62 -2.73 -9.38
CA VAL A 34 -11.55 -3.54 -8.14
C VAL A 34 -12.44 -2.94 -7.06
N VAL A 35 -12.30 -1.64 -6.81
CA VAL A 35 -13.07 -0.95 -5.77
C VAL A 35 -14.56 -0.88 -6.11
N ASN A 36 -14.91 -0.73 -7.40
CA ASN A 36 -16.29 -0.81 -7.84
C ASN A 36 -16.88 -2.21 -7.58
N LYS A 37 -16.14 -3.27 -7.89
CA LYS A 37 -16.59 -4.64 -7.63
C LYS A 37 -16.71 -4.96 -6.14
N LEU A 38 -15.84 -4.41 -5.30
CA LEU A 38 -15.89 -4.65 -3.85
C LEU A 38 -16.98 -3.84 -3.15
N TYR A 39 -17.13 -2.55 -3.50
CA TYR A 39 -17.91 -1.60 -2.70
C TYR A 39 -18.90 -0.76 -3.52
N GLY A 40 -18.98 -0.96 -4.82
CA GLY A 40 -19.85 -0.22 -5.75
C GLY A 40 -19.43 1.23 -5.98
N LEU A 41 -18.25 1.65 -5.51
CA LEU A 41 -17.82 3.04 -5.66
C LEU A 41 -17.56 3.39 -7.12
N THR A 42 -17.83 4.64 -7.48
CA THR A 42 -17.55 5.20 -8.80
C THR A 42 -16.74 6.49 -8.68
N PHE A 43 -15.96 6.79 -9.72
CA PHE A 43 -14.99 7.89 -9.72
C PHE A 43 -15.23 8.77 -10.94
N GLU A 44 -15.72 9.98 -10.73
CA GLU A 44 -16.02 10.94 -11.79
C GLU A 44 -14.94 12.04 -11.84
N PRO A 45 -14.23 12.25 -12.96
CA PRO A 45 -13.28 13.34 -13.09
C PRO A 45 -13.95 14.71 -12.89
N ARG A 46 -13.34 15.59 -12.09
CA ARG A 46 -13.84 16.93 -11.77
C ARG A 46 -12.81 18.02 -12.04
N ASN A 47 -12.32 18.07 -13.29
CA ASN A 47 -11.23 18.94 -13.73
C ASN A 47 -11.49 20.45 -13.51
N GLU A 48 -12.72 20.84 -13.23
CA GLU A 48 -13.10 22.22 -12.87
C GLU A 48 -12.78 22.59 -11.41
N LEU A 49 -12.50 21.61 -10.54
CA LEU A 49 -12.14 21.86 -9.15
C LEU A 49 -10.73 22.48 -9.04
N PRO A 50 -10.51 23.42 -8.10
CA PRO A 50 -9.20 23.99 -7.90
C PRO A 50 -8.22 22.93 -7.38
N ALA A 51 -7.12 22.73 -8.10
CA ALA A 51 -6.01 21.90 -7.67
C ALA A 51 -4.80 22.75 -7.28
N TYR A 52 -3.98 22.23 -6.36
CA TYR A 52 -2.75 22.91 -5.91
C TYR A 52 -1.60 22.81 -6.92
N HIS A 53 -1.75 21.99 -7.96
CA HIS A 53 -0.81 21.84 -9.06
C HIS A 53 -1.56 21.35 -10.31
N GLU A 54 -1.11 21.75 -11.51
CA GLU A 54 -1.82 21.50 -12.77
C GLU A 54 -1.92 20.01 -13.16
N GLU A 55 -0.97 19.19 -12.71
CA GLU A 55 -0.94 17.73 -12.97
C GLU A 55 -1.78 16.91 -11.97
N VAL A 56 -2.42 17.55 -11.00
CA VAL A 56 -3.23 16.85 -9.99
C VAL A 56 -4.62 16.59 -10.56
N MET A 57 -5.08 15.35 -10.44
CA MET A 57 -6.36 14.91 -10.99
C MET A 57 -7.43 14.82 -9.89
N PRO A 58 -8.40 15.75 -9.83
CA PRO A 58 -9.54 15.67 -8.93
C PRO A 58 -10.62 14.70 -9.43
N TYR A 59 -11.12 13.88 -8.51
CA TYR A 59 -12.25 12.97 -8.72
C TYR A 59 -13.31 13.18 -7.65
N GLU A 60 -14.58 13.23 -8.06
CA GLU A 60 -15.69 12.97 -7.15
C GLU A 60 -15.86 11.47 -7.00
N VAL A 61 -15.90 11.01 -5.76
CA VAL A 61 -16.18 9.61 -5.42
C VAL A 61 -17.64 9.51 -4.99
N LYS A 62 -18.35 8.54 -5.55
CA LYS A 62 -19.76 8.28 -5.26
C LYS A 62 -19.97 6.86 -4.78
N GLU A 63 -20.95 6.69 -3.90
CA GLU A 63 -21.46 5.39 -3.46
C GLU A 63 -22.19 4.67 -4.60
N ALA A 64 -22.51 3.39 -4.37
CA ALA A 64 -23.27 2.56 -5.31
C ALA A 64 -24.66 3.12 -5.66
N ASP A 65 -25.27 3.89 -4.75
CA ASP A 65 -26.56 4.56 -4.95
C ASP A 65 -26.43 5.92 -5.68
N GLY A 66 -25.21 6.31 -6.05
CA GLY A 66 -24.89 7.57 -6.71
C GLY A 66 -24.76 8.77 -5.76
N SER A 67 -24.88 8.56 -4.44
CA SER A 67 -24.68 9.63 -3.46
C SER A 67 -23.21 10.05 -3.37
N HIS A 68 -22.99 11.32 -3.06
CA HIS A 68 -21.64 11.88 -2.93
C HIS A 68 -20.94 11.30 -1.69
N LEU A 69 -19.82 10.61 -1.89
CA LEU A 69 -18.96 10.13 -0.81
C LEU A 69 -17.92 11.19 -0.41
N GLY A 70 -17.16 11.71 -1.38
CA GLY A 70 -16.08 12.67 -1.12
C GLY A 70 -15.31 13.08 -2.37
N ILE A 71 -14.20 13.81 -2.17
CA ILE A 71 -13.28 14.22 -3.24
C ILE A 71 -11.92 13.54 -3.05
N LEU A 72 -11.40 12.93 -4.11
CA LEU A 72 -10.07 12.33 -4.16
C LEU A 72 -9.20 13.08 -5.15
N TYR A 73 -8.05 13.58 -4.71
CA TYR A 73 -7.02 14.14 -5.59
C TYR A 73 -5.91 13.11 -5.78
N MET A 74 -5.52 12.84 -7.03
CA MET A 74 -4.39 11.97 -7.35
C MET A 74 -3.25 12.78 -7.97
N ASP A 75 -2.06 12.69 -7.39
CA ASP A 75 -0.87 13.46 -7.77
C ASP A 75 0.31 12.52 -8.08
N PHE A 76 0.46 12.13 -9.34
CA PHE A 76 1.32 11.01 -9.71
C PHE A 76 2.79 11.37 -9.92
N HIS A 77 3.11 12.57 -10.41
CA HIS A 77 4.41 12.83 -11.02
C HIS A 77 5.41 13.55 -10.09
N PRO A 78 6.72 13.25 -10.18
CA PRO A 78 7.77 13.90 -9.38
C PRO A 78 8.02 15.32 -9.87
N ARG A 79 8.33 16.26 -8.99
CA ARG A 79 8.69 17.64 -9.37
C ARG A 79 9.50 18.34 -8.28
N PRO A 80 10.28 19.39 -8.60
CA PRO A 80 10.94 20.20 -7.58
C PRO A 80 9.95 20.67 -6.51
N GLY A 81 10.32 20.50 -5.23
CA GLY A 81 9.47 20.84 -4.09
C GLY A 81 8.51 19.73 -3.63
N LYS A 82 8.35 18.64 -4.39
CA LYS A 82 7.62 17.44 -3.95
C LYS A 82 8.59 16.42 -3.34
N ARG A 83 8.29 15.90 -2.14
CA ARG A 83 9.10 14.86 -1.50
C ARG A 83 9.00 13.56 -2.30
N GLY A 84 10.07 12.78 -2.32
CA GLY A 84 10.06 11.41 -2.83
C GLY A 84 9.21 10.45 -1.98
N GLY A 85 8.94 9.27 -2.53
CA GLY A 85 8.09 8.24 -1.93
C GLY A 85 6.64 8.27 -2.43
N ALA A 86 5.77 7.54 -1.75
CA ALA A 86 4.33 7.57 -1.94
C ALA A 86 3.67 7.82 -0.57
N TRP A 87 2.49 8.42 -0.56
CA TRP A 87 1.67 8.55 0.66
C TRP A 87 0.22 8.91 0.33
N SER A 88 -0.67 8.52 1.23
CA SER A 88 -2.07 8.92 1.25
C SER A 88 -2.36 9.83 2.44
N THR A 89 -3.09 10.93 2.23
CA THR A 89 -3.37 11.90 3.30
C THR A 89 -4.69 12.65 3.09
N SER A 90 -5.25 13.22 4.16
CA SER A 90 -6.52 13.95 4.10
C SER A 90 -6.32 15.47 4.27
N ILE A 91 -6.84 16.27 3.34
CA ILE A 91 -7.07 17.72 3.57
C ILE A 91 -8.22 17.90 4.56
N ARG A 92 -9.28 17.11 4.40
CA ARG A 92 -10.44 17.07 5.31
C ARG A 92 -10.79 15.62 5.59
N ARG A 93 -10.81 15.24 6.87
CA ARG A 93 -11.23 13.90 7.30
C ARG A 93 -12.76 13.82 7.36
N ALA A 94 -13.31 12.67 7.01
CA ALA A 94 -14.74 12.43 7.16
C ALA A 94 -15.08 12.41 8.66
N HIS A 95 -16.24 12.92 9.06
CA HIS A 95 -16.70 12.84 10.45
C HIS A 95 -18.17 13.21 10.50
N ILE A 96 -18.83 12.94 11.61
CA ILE A 96 -20.20 13.39 11.84
C ILE A 96 -20.15 14.71 12.59
N LYS A 97 -20.86 15.71 12.08
CA LYS A 97 -21.04 17.00 12.74
C LYS A 97 -22.51 17.34 12.75
N ASP A 98 -23.06 17.60 13.93
CA ASP A 98 -24.47 17.96 14.12
C ASP A 98 -25.45 16.92 13.51
N GLY A 99 -25.05 15.64 13.49
CA GLY A 99 -25.83 14.54 12.91
C GLY A 99 -25.67 14.36 11.39
N GLU A 100 -24.87 15.19 10.72
CA GLU A 100 -24.61 15.10 9.28
C GLU A 100 -23.18 14.61 8.99
N GLN A 101 -23.05 13.75 7.97
CA GLN A 101 -21.75 13.29 7.50
C GLN A 101 -21.05 14.41 6.74
N VAL A 102 -19.87 14.81 7.22
CA VAL A 102 -18.96 15.70 6.50
C VAL A 102 -18.11 14.86 5.56
N SER A 103 -18.24 15.09 4.25
CA SER A 103 -17.49 14.32 3.25
C SER A 103 -15.97 14.58 3.32
N PRO A 104 -15.12 13.56 3.12
CA PRO A 104 -13.68 13.73 3.11
C PRO A 104 -13.18 14.41 1.83
N VAL A 105 -12.00 15.03 1.96
CA VAL A 105 -11.17 15.48 0.84
C VAL A 105 -9.81 14.84 1.02
N HIS A 106 -9.49 13.86 0.17
CA HIS A 106 -8.33 12.99 0.30
C HIS A 106 -7.34 13.17 -0.85
N LEU A 107 -6.09 12.77 -0.63
CA LEU A 107 -5.00 12.85 -1.60
C LEU A 107 -4.22 11.55 -1.61
N ILE A 108 -3.97 11.04 -2.81
CA ILE A 108 -2.97 10.02 -3.07
C ILE A 108 -1.82 10.69 -3.82
N VAL A 109 -0.60 10.54 -3.31
CA VAL A 109 0.59 11.17 -3.87
C VAL A 109 1.63 10.11 -4.21
N MET A 110 2.13 10.15 -5.46
CA MET A 110 3.14 9.24 -6.01
C MET A 110 4.32 10.02 -6.61
N ASN A 111 5.34 9.30 -7.08
CA ASN A 111 6.47 9.88 -7.82
C ASN A 111 6.79 9.08 -9.10
N PHE A 112 5.76 8.70 -9.84
CA PHE A 112 5.87 7.93 -11.09
C PHE A 112 6.37 8.79 -12.25
N THR A 113 7.22 8.19 -13.07
CA THR A 113 7.82 8.86 -14.24
C THR A 113 6.74 9.40 -15.18
N ARG A 114 6.93 10.63 -15.67
CA ARG A 114 6.02 11.26 -16.64
C ARG A 114 5.99 10.51 -17.97
N PRO A 115 4.89 10.65 -18.75
CA PRO A 115 4.92 10.25 -20.15
C PRO A 115 6.01 11.02 -20.91
N THR A 116 6.55 10.42 -21.98
CA THR A 116 7.61 11.03 -22.81
C THR A 116 7.26 10.92 -24.29
N GLY A 117 7.00 12.06 -24.94
CA GLY A 117 6.57 12.07 -26.33
C GLY A 117 5.24 11.32 -26.51
N GLU A 118 5.25 10.28 -27.33
CA GLU A 118 4.10 9.39 -27.56
C GLU A 118 4.03 8.21 -26.56
N LEU A 119 5.07 8.01 -25.73
CA LEU A 119 5.10 6.95 -24.73
C LEU A 119 4.26 7.38 -23.51
N PRO A 120 3.21 6.61 -23.11
CA PRO A 120 2.47 6.88 -21.89
C PRO A 120 3.35 6.73 -20.65
N ALA A 121 2.86 7.15 -19.50
CA ALA A 121 3.54 6.89 -18.23
C ALA A 121 3.46 5.38 -17.93
N LEU A 122 4.52 4.65 -18.28
CA LEU A 122 4.64 3.23 -17.95
C LEU A 122 5.28 3.09 -16.58
N ILE A 123 4.59 2.39 -15.69
CA ILE A 123 5.03 2.16 -14.31
C ILE A 123 5.46 0.71 -14.13
N SER A 124 6.41 0.48 -13.22
CA SER A 124 6.81 -0.86 -12.82
C SER A 124 5.68 -1.59 -12.09
N PHE A 125 5.83 -2.92 -11.96
CA PHE A 125 4.90 -3.71 -11.15
C PHE A 125 4.94 -3.26 -9.67
N ASP A 126 6.11 -2.93 -9.12
CA ASP A 126 6.24 -2.42 -7.76
C ASP A 126 5.54 -1.05 -7.57
N GLU A 127 5.61 -0.16 -8.56
CA GLU A 127 4.85 1.10 -8.57
C GLU A 127 3.33 0.84 -8.67
N THR A 128 2.92 -0.20 -9.38
CA THR A 128 1.51 -0.64 -9.43
C THR A 128 1.03 -1.10 -8.04
N LEU A 129 1.81 -1.96 -7.35
CA LEU A 129 1.50 -2.36 -5.98
C LEU A 129 1.45 -1.15 -5.04
N THR A 130 2.41 -0.23 -5.15
CA THR A 130 2.46 1.01 -4.37
C THR A 130 1.21 1.86 -4.56
N PHE A 131 0.69 1.95 -5.79
CA PHE A 131 -0.53 2.70 -6.03
C PHE A 131 -1.76 2.05 -5.38
N PHE A 132 -1.92 0.74 -5.50
CA PHE A 132 -2.99 0.01 -4.81
C PHE A 132 -2.87 0.13 -3.28
N HIS A 133 -1.66 0.11 -2.75
CA HIS A 133 -1.37 0.32 -1.32
C HIS A 133 -1.92 1.67 -0.83
N GLU A 134 -1.53 2.78 -1.47
CA GLU A 134 -2.03 4.10 -1.05
C GLU A 134 -3.53 4.26 -1.32
N PHE A 135 -4.06 3.57 -2.33
CA PHE A 135 -5.51 3.53 -2.55
C PHE A 135 -6.25 2.87 -1.40
N GLY A 136 -5.68 1.83 -0.78
CA GLY A 136 -6.23 1.22 0.43
C GLY A 136 -6.28 2.17 1.62
N HIS A 137 -5.25 3.00 1.82
CA HIS A 137 -5.27 4.09 2.81
C HIS A 137 -6.35 5.14 2.49
N ALA A 138 -6.54 5.46 1.21
CA ALA A 138 -7.61 6.36 0.76
C ALA A 138 -9.00 5.77 1.06
N LEU A 139 -9.22 4.48 0.80
CA LEU A 139 -10.47 3.79 1.15
C LEU A 139 -10.73 3.84 2.65
N HIS A 140 -9.73 3.53 3.47
CA HIS A 140 -9.85 3.58 4.93
C HIS A 140 -10.19 4.99 5.43
N SER A 141 -9.60 6.02 4.81
CA SER A 141 -9.89 7.41 5.14
C SER A 141 -11.27 7.88 4.65
N MET A 142 -11.71 7.40 3.49
CA MET A 142 -12.90 7.93 2.81
C MET A 142 -14.20 7.24 3.25
N LEU A 143 -14.15 5.94 3.55
CA LEU A 143 -15.31 5.14 3.92
C LEU A 143 -15.66 5.22 5.41
N THR A 144 -14.80 5.82 6.23
CA THR A 144 -15.02 5.96 7.66
C THR A 144 -16.35 6.63 8.01
N LYS A 145 -17.07 6.05 8.97
CA LYS A 145 -18.32 6.58 9.55
C LYS A 145 -18.14 7.01 11.01
N CYS A 146 -16.91 7.33 11.41
CA CYS A 146 -16.63 7.80 12.76
C CYS A 146 -17.31 9.12 13.07
N GLU A 147 -17.87 9.23 14.28
CA GLU A 147 -18.44 10.50 14.75
C GLU A 147 -17.34 11.54 14.99
N TYR A 148 -16.27 11.16 15.67
CA TYR A 148 -15.23 12.09 16.10
C TYR A 148 -14.01 12.10 15.17
N LEU A 149 -13.54 13.30 14.82
CA LEU A 149 -12.34 13.51 14.00
C LEU A 149 -11.08 12.83 14.55
N THR A 150 -10.98 12.67 15.87
CA THR A 150 -9.79 12.10 16.53
C THR A 150 -9.57 10.63 16.22
N VAL A 151 -10.63 9.91 15.85
CA VAL A 151 -10.61 8.47 15.55
C VAL A 151 -11.03 8.17 14.11
N SER A 152 -11.20 9.20 13.28
CA SER A 152 -11.68 9.04 11.91
C SER A 152 -10.60 8.57 10.94
N GLY A 153 -11.00 7.67 10.05
CA GLY A 153 -10.19 7.18 8.94
C GLY A 153 -9.00 6.36 9.44
N THR A 154 -7.80 6.70 8.96
CA THR A 154 -6.55 6.03 9.34
C THR A 154 -6.05 6.36 10.76
N ALA A 155 -6.88 6.97 11.61
CA ALA A 155 -6.55 7.25 13.01
C ALA A 155 -6.74 6.00 13.89
N VAL A 156 -5.97 4.96 13.58
CA VAL A 156 -5.88 3.66 14.26
C VAL A 156 -4.45 3.44 14.76
N ALA A 157 -4.20 2.34 15.48
CA ALA A 157 -2.84 1.92 15.83
C ALA A 157 -1.94 1.77 14.59
N THR A 158 -0.66 2.16 14.73
CA THR A 158 0.31 2.14 13.62
C THR A 158 0.54 0.73 13.06
N ASP A 159 0.40 -0.32 13.86
CA ASP A 159 0.51 -1.73 13.44
C ASP A 159 -0.79 -2.34 12.91
N PHE A 160 -1.85 -1.54 12.81
CA PHE A 160 -3.09 -1.89 12.11
C PHE A 160 -3.33 -1.05 10.86
N VAL A 161 -2.82 0.19 10.82
CA VAL A 161 -3.09 1.13 9.71
C VAL A 161 -2.69 0.57 8.34
N GLU A 162 -1.70 -0.32 8.28
CA GLU A 162 -1.23 -0.90 7.02
C GLU A 162 -2.08 -2.10 6.55
N LEU A 163 -3.02 -2.63 7.35
CA LEU A 163 -3.90 -3.69 6.89
C LEU A 163 -4.74 -3.25 5.67
N PRO A 164 -5.50 -2.13 5.73
CA PRO A 164 -6.30 -1.69 4.59
C PRO A 164 -5.50 -1.32 3.35
N SER A 165 -4.23 -0.89 3.49
CA SER A 165 -3.34 -0.62 2.37
C SER A 165 -2.79 -1.90 1.76
N GLN A 166 -2.14 -2.74 2.56
CA GLN A 166 -1.49 -3.97 2.08
C GLN A 166 -2.48 -4.97 1.49
N ILE A 167 -3.70 -5.06 2.03
CA ILE A 167 -4.69 -6.01 1.51
C ILE A 167 -4.98 -5.73 0.02
N MET A 168 -5.02 -4.45 -0.40
CA MET A 168 -5.27 -4.04 -1.79
C MET A 168 -4.19 -4.49 -2.77
N GLU A 169 -2.94 -4.63 -2.30
CA GLU A 169 -1.83 -5.13 -3.12
C GLU A 169 -2.08 -6.56 -3.62
N ASN A 170 -2.82 -7.36 -2.85
CA ASN A 170 -3.15 -8.73 -3.24
C ASN A 170 -4.09 -8.77 -4.45
N TRP A 171 -5.04 -7.82 -4.59
CA TRP A 171 -5.83 -7.69 -5.83
C TRP A 171 -4.97 -7.20 -6.99
N ALA A 172 -4.07 -6.24 -6.76
CA ALA A 172 -3.17 -5.73 -7.80
C ALA A 172 -2.36 -6.87 -8.45
N ALA A 173 -1.91 -7.82 -7.64
CA ALA A 173 -1.11 -8.96 -8.08
C ALA A 173 -1.91 -10.19 -8.53
N HIS A 174 -3.23 -10.24 -8.28
CA HIS A 174 -4.02 -11.44 -8.57
C HIS A 174 -4.15 -11.66 -10.10
N PRO A 175 -3.89 -12.86 -10.64
CA PRO A 175 -3.91 -13.13 -12.10
C PRO A 175 -5.18 -12.66 -12.81
N ASP A 176 -6.34 -12.92 -12.22
CA ASP A 176 -7.63 -12.55 -12.81
C ASP A 176 -7.84 -11.03 -12.86
N VAL A 177 -7.24 -10.29 -11.92
CA VAL A 177 -7.32 -8.82 -11.87
C VAL A 177 -6.27 -8.21 -12.78
N LEU A 178 -5.04 -8.74 -12.79
CA LEU A 178 -4.00 -8.34 -13.75
C LEU A 178 -4.54 -8.35 -15.18
N LYS A 179 -5.30 -9.38 -15.56
CA LYS A 179 -5.89 -9.47 -16.90
C LYS A 179 -6.92 -8.38 -17.23
N THR A 180 -7.47 -7.67 -16.25
CA THR A 180 -8.46 -6.61 -16.52
C THR A 180 -7.79 -5.29 -16.92
N TYR A 181 -6.59 -5.04 -16.40
CA TYR A 181 -5.91 -3.75 -16.57
C TYR A 181 -4.51 -3.84 -17.18
N ALA A 182 -3.75 -4.91 -16.99
CA ALA A 182 -2.41 -5.03 -17.55
C ALA A 182 -2.50 -5.34 -19.05
N LYS A 183 -2.37 -4.29 -19.87
CA LYS A 183 -2.49 -4.33 -21.33
C LYS A 183 -1.27 -3.66 -21.96
N HIS A 184 -0.73 -4.27 -23.00
CA HIS A 184 0.42 -3.73 -23.70
C HIS A 184 0.08 -2.37 -24.31
N TYR A 185 0.86 -1.34 -23.98
CA TYR A 185 0.51 0.05 -24.30
C TYR A 185 0.36 0.33 -25.81
N GLU A 186 1.07 -0.40 -26.67
CA GLU A 186 0.96 -0.23 -28.14
C GLU A 186 -0.13 -1.08 -28.78
N THR A 187 -0.33 -2.31 -28.30
CA THR A 187 -1.14 -3.32 -29.00
C THR A 187 -2.51 -3.52 -28.36
N GLY A 188 -2.67 -3.10 -27.10
CA GLY A 188 -3.85 -3.37 -26.28
C GLY A 188 -4.00 -4.84 -25.87
N GLU A 189 -3.02 -5.69 -26.17
CA GLU A 189 -3.06 -7.11 -25.80
C GLU A 189 -2.95 -7.27 -24.29
N VAL A 190 -3.81 -8.12 -23.73
CA VAL A 190 -3.79 -8.47 -22.30
C VAL A 190 -2.50 -9.19 -21.96
N ILE A 191 -1.95 -8.94 -20.77
CA ILE A 191 -0.76 -9.61 -20.27
C ILE A 191 -0.91 -11.15 -20.38
N PRO A 192 0.04 -11.85 -21.04
CA PRO A 192 -0.06 -13.29 -21.23
C PRO A 192 0.17 -14.04 -19.91
N ASP A 193 -0.48 -15.21 -19.78
CA ASP A 193 -0.34 -16.11 -18.62
C ASP A 193 1.12 -16.45 -18.31
N GLU A 194 1.97 -16.55 -19.33
CA GLU A 194 3.41 -16.80 -19.15
C GLU A 194 4.10 -15.67 -18.37
N LEU A 195 3.77 -14.40 -18.64
CA LEU A 195 4.34 -13.28 -17.92
C LEU A 195 3.80 -13.20 -16.49
N ILE A 196 2.49 -13.46 -16.28
CA ILE A 196 1.91 -13.55 -14.93
C ILE A 196 2.61 -14.63 -14.12
N ALA A 197 2.76 -15.84 -14.66
CA ALA A 197 3.43 -16.95 -13.97
C ALA A 197 4.90 -16.62 -13.63
N LYS A 198 5.59 -15.84 -14.48
CA LYS A 198 6.94 -15.37 -14.18
C LYS A 198 6.95 -14.31 -13.08
N LEU A 199 5.98 -13.38 -13.04
CA LEU A 199 5.82 -12.43 -11.93
C LEU A 199 5.59 -13.16 -10.61
N GLU A 200 4.70 -14.15 -10.60
CA GLU A 200 4.44 -14.99 -9.42
C GLU A 200 5.69 -15.75 -8.98
N ALA A 201 6.41 -16.37 -9.92
CA ALA A 201 7.64 -17.10 -9.61
C ALA A 201 8.75 -16.16 -9.08
N ALA A 202 8.81 -14.94 -9.61
CA ALA A 202 9.75 -13.91 -9.19
C ALA A 202 9.35 -13.25 -7.87
N SER A 203 8.09 -13.29 -7.44
CA SER A 203 7.63 -12.68 -6.17
C SER A 203 8.38 -13.19 -4.94
N LYS A 204 8.83 -14.46 -4.99
CA LYS A 204 9.65 -15.11 -3.95
C LYS A 204 11.15 -14.94 -4.16
N PHE A 205 11.57 -14.47 -5.32
CA PHE A 205 12.96 -14.19 -5.58
C PHE A 205 13.44 -13.09 -4.64
N ASN A 206 14.63 -13.27 -4.07
CA ASN A 206 15.26 -12.29 -3.19
C ASN A 206 14.51 -11.98 -1.86
N GLN A 207 13.45 -12.74 -1.52
CA GLN A 207 12.71 -12.53 -0.25
C GLN A 207 13.59 -12.65 1.00
N GLY A 208 14.65 -13.46 0.95
CA GLY A 208 15.66 -13.50 2.01
C GLY A 208 16.34 -12.13 2.23
N PHE A 209 16.75 -11.46 1.15
CA PHE A 209 17.33 -10.11 1.25
C PHE A 209 16.29 -9.10 1.72
N VAL A 210 15.11 -9.06 1.08
CA VAL A 210 14.03 -8.10 1.38
C VAL A 210 13.57 -8.21 2.83
N THR A 211 13.37 -9.43 3.32
CA THR A 211 12.97 -9.69 4.71
C THR A 211 14.09 -9.28 5.67
N VAL A 212 15.34 -9.63 5.39
CA VAL A 212 16.47 -9.31 6.28
C VAL A 212 16.74 -7.80 6.36
N GLU A 213 16.77 -7.07 5.24
CA GLU A 213 17.00 -5.61 5.28
C GLU A 213 15.87 -4.88 6.03
N TYR A 214 14.63 -5.36 5.89
CA TYR A 214 13.46 -4.80 6.55
C TYR A 214 13.53 -5.08 8.06
N THR A 215 13.70 -6.35 8.45
CA THR A 215 13.79 -6.73 9.86
C THR A 215 14.97 -6.05 10.56
N ALA A 216 16.11 -5.89 9.87
CA ALA A 216 17.24 -5.13 10.39
C ALA A 216 16.87 -3.66 10.66
N ALA A 217 16.14 -3.00 9.76
CA ALA A 217 15.67 -1.63 9.98
C ALA A 217 14.64 -1.55 11.13
N SER A 218 13.71 -2.50 11.24
CA SER A 218 12.75 -2.55 12.35
C SER A 218 13.43 -2.79 13.70
N ILE A 219 14.48 -3.61 13.75
CA ILE A 219 15.28 -3.79 14.97
C ILE A 219 16.07 -2.53 15.30
N LEU A 220 16.67 -1.88 14.29
CA LEU A 220 17.40 -0.62 14.49
C LEU A 220 16.48 0.47 15.08
N ASP A 221 15.24 0.58 14.59
CA ASP A 221 14.22 1.45 15.15
C ASP A 221 13.95 1.15 16.63
N MET A 222 13.69 -0.12 16.98
CA MET A 222 13.46 -0.51 18.37
C MET A 222 14.68 -0.26 19.26
N ASP A 223 15.89 -0.48 18.74
CA ASP A 223 17.12 -0.21 19.47
C ASP A 223 17.24 1.29 19.79
N TYR A 224 16.94 2.18 18.83
CA TYR A 224 16.91 3.63 19.08
C TYR A 224 15.91 4.00 20.17
N HIS A 225 14.70 3.44 20.13
CA HIS A 225 13.60 3.84 21.00
C HIS A 225 13.52 3.09 22.34
N THR A 226 14.47 2.19 22.59
CA THR A 226 14.66 1.54 23.90
C THR A 226 15.90 2.05 24.64
N LEU A 227 16.63 3.01 24.05
CA LEU A 227 17.71 3.72 24.73
C LEU A 227 17.19 4.45 25.98
N LYS A 228 17.89 4.26 27.10
CA LYS A 228 17.63 5.02 28.34
C LYS A 228 18.29 6.40 28.33
N GLU A 229 19.41 6.53 27.63
CA GLU A 229 20.21 7.75 27.53
C GLU A 229 20.74 7.88 26.09
N ALA A 230 20.52 9.02 25.45
CA ALA A 230 20.96 9.31 24.08
C ALA A 230 21.98 10.45 23.99
N SER A 231 22.37 11.03 25.12
CA SER A 231 23.32 12.15 25.16
C SER A 231 24.69 11.73 24.61
N GLY A 232 25.18 12.46 23.61
CA GLY A 232 26.47 12.18 22.95
C GLY A 232 26.47 10.93 22.05
N LEU A 233 25.29 10.38 21.70
CA LEU A 233 25.19 9.22 20.83
C LEU A 233 25.81 9.50 19.45
N ASN A 234 26.76 8.65 19.04
CA ASN A 234 27.21 8.61 17.65
C ASN A 234 26.31 7.64 16.87
N ALA A 235 25.44 8.18 16.02
CA ALA A 235 24.45 7.40 15.28
C ALA A 235 25.08 6.27 14.43
N ASN A 236 26.20 6.54 13.75
CA ASN A 236 26.85 5.54 12.90
C ASN A 236 27.43 4.38 13.73
N ALA A 237 28.09 4.70 14.85
CA ALA A 237 28.65 3.67 15.74
C ALA A 237 27.55 2.85 16.44
N PHE A 238 26.43 3.50 16.75
CA PHE A 238 25.25 2.85 17.32
C PHE A 238 24.62 1.88 16.32
N GLU A 239 24.37 2.32 15.09
CA GLU A 239 23.86 1.50 14.00
C GLU A 239 24.76 0.28 13.74
N GLU A 240 26.07 0.49 13.61
CA GLU A 240 27.03 -0.60 13.39
C GLU A 240 26.99 -1.63 14.54
N SER A 241 26.91 -1.16 15.78
CA SER A 241 26.81 -2.03 16.96
C SER A 241 25.49 -2.81 16.99
N SER A 242 24.37 -2.16 16.62
CA SER A 242 23.06 -2.79 16.50
C SER A 242 23.05 -3.89 15.42
N MET A 243 23.56 -3.58 14.22
CA MET A 243 23.62 -4.54 13.11
C MET A 243 24.56 -5.72 13.40
N LYS A 244 25.70 -5.46 14.06
CA LYS A 244 26.61 -6.53 14.51
C LYS A 244 25.99 -7.42 15.57
N ARG A 245 25.21 -6.87 16.51
CA ARG A 245 24.52 -7.62 17.56
C ARG A 245 23.53 -8.64 17.00
N ILE A 246 22.82 -8.29 15.94
CA ILE A 246 21.87 -9.19 15.27
C ILE A 246 22.52 -10.15 14.28
N GLY A 247 23.85 -10.05 14.08
CA GLY A 247 24.58 -10.89 13.14
C GLY A 247 24.27 -10.59 11.68
N LEU A 248 23.91 -9.34 11.35
CA LEU A 248 23.68 -8.93 9.97
C LEU A 248 25.00 -9.06 9.18
N ILE A 249 24.93 -9.68 8.00
CA ILE A 249 26.08 -9.85 7.11
C ILE A 249 26.41 -8.54 6.38
N ASP A 250 27.68 -8.34 6.02
CA ASP A 250 28.16 -7.08 5.44
C ASP A 250 27.52 -6.75 4.08
N GLU A 251 27.04 -7.76 3.34
CA GLU A 251 26.38 -7.60 2.04
C GLU A 251 24.96 -7.02 2.14
N ILE A 252 24.35 -7.01 3.33
CA ILE A 252 22.99 -6.49 3.56
C ILE A 252 23.07 -5.37 4.59
N ILE A 253 22.53 -4.21 4.26
CA ILE A 253 22.36 -3.08 5.20
C ILE A 253 20.89 -3.02 5.63
N PRO A 254 20.55 -2.40 6.77
CA PRO A 254 19.16 -2.09 7.07
C PRO A 254 18.58 -1.25 5.93
N ARG A 255 17.31 -1.52 5.58
CA ARG A 255 16.61 -0.86 4.45
C ARG A 255 16.72 0.66 4.51
N TYR A 256 16.69 1.21 5.73
CA TYR A 256 17.05 2.59 6.00
C TYR A 256 18.18 2.66 7.02
N LYS A 257 19.23 3.42 6.69
CA LYS A 257 20.22 3.84 7.68
C LYS A 257 19.74 5.05 8.44
N SER A 258 20.31 5.22 9.62
CA SER A 258 19.92 6.21 10.62
C SER A 258 19.83 7.63 10.07
N ASN A 259 20.76 8.05 9.21
CA ASN A 259 20.79 9.41 8.66
C ASN A 259 19.72 9.70 7.58
N TYR A 260 19.00 8.67 7.09
CA TYR A 260 17.90 8.83 6.14
C TYR A 260 16.65 8.02 6.51
N PHE A 261 16.54 7.58 7.76
CA PHE A 261 15.39 6.82 8.25
C PHE A 261 14.21 7.73 8.60
N GLN A 262 13.62 8.34 7.57
CA GLN A 262 12.57 9.34 7.73
C GLN A 262 11.35 8.82 8.50
N HIS A 263 10.98 7.54 8.32
CA HIS A 263 9.82 6.92 8.99
C HIS A 263 9.84 7.14 10.50
N ILE A 264 11.02 6.98 11.14
CA ILE A 264 11.15 6.99 12.60
C ILE A 264 11.62 8.33 13.15
N PHE A 265 12.33 9.15 12.36
CA PHE A 265 12.87 10.44 12.82
C PHE A 265 12.05 11.67 12.43
N ALA A 266 11.23 11.57 11.39
CA ALA A 266 10.43 12.69 10.88
C ALA A 266 9.00 12.30 10.50
N GLY A 267 8.67 11.01 10.52
CA GLY A 267 7.35 10.46 10.27
C GLY A 267 6.60 10.18 11.58
N GLY A 268 5.79 9.14 11.56
CA GLY A 268 4.99 8.68 12.71
C GLY A 268 5.28 7.24 13.13
N TYR A 269 6.39 6.64 12.68
CA TYR A 269 6.71 5.23 12.90
C TYR A 269 7.85 5.03 13.92
N SER A 270 8.15 6.02 14.76
CA SER A 270 9.11 5.86 15.86
C SER A 270 8.67 4.74 16.79
N ALA A 271 9.54 3.75 17.03
CA ALA A 271 9.19 2.51 17.75
C ALA A 271 8.01 1.76 17.11
N GLY A 272 7.90 1.82 15.78
CA GLY A 272 6.75 1.35 15.02
C GLY A 272 7.11 0.94 13.60
N TYR A 273 8.38 0.91 13.19
CA TYR A 273 8.73 0.43 11.86
C TYR A 273 8.51 -1.09 11.71
N TYR A 274 8.32 -1.82 12.82
CA TYR A 274 7.87 -3.22 12.79
C TYR A 274 6.44 -3.38 12.24
N SER A 275 5.65 -2.31 12.26
CA SER A 275 4.23 -2.31 11.91
C SER A 275 3.93 -2.89 10.54
N TYR A 276 4.77 -2.67 9.53
CA TYR A 276 4.52 -3.20 8.17
C TYR A 276 4.41 -4.73 8.15
N MET A 277 5.31 -5.44 8.82
CA MET A 277 5.30 -6.91 8.87
C MET A 277 4.30 -7.44 9.90
N TRP A 278 3.96 -6.65 10.91
CA TRP A 278 2.86 -6.98 11.83
C TRP A 278 1.51 -6.93 11.10
N SER A 279 1.24 -5.84 10.38
CA SER A 279 0.04 -5.71 9.55
C SER A 279 0.02 -6.70 8.40
N GLU A 280 1.17 -7.16 7.89
CA GLU A 280 1.22 -8.19 6.84
C GLU A 280 0.77 -9.58 7.35
N VAL A 281 0.76 -9.81 8.67
CA VAL A 281 0.05 -10.98 9.22
C VAL A 281 -1.45 -10.82 9.01
N LEU A 282 -1.98 -9.62 9.29
CA LEU A 282 -3.38 -9.29 9.12
C LEU A 282 -3.79 -9.30 7.64
N ASP A 283 -2.99 -8.72 6.75
CA ASP A 283 -3.34 -8.55 5.34
C ASP A 283 -3.48 -9.90 4.63
N LYS A 284 -2.52 -10.82 4.81
CA LYS A 284 -2.52 -12.12 4.15
C LYS A 284 -3.63 -13.01 4.68
N ASP A 285 -3.91 -12.95 5.99
CA ASP A 285 -5.03 -13.67 6.57
C ASP A 285 -6.38 -13.07 6.17
N ALA A 286 -6.51 -11.74 6.13
CA ALA A 286 -7.73 -11.07 5.68
C ALA A 286 -8.02 -11.32 4.20
N PHE A 287 -7.00 -11.27 3.33
CA PHE A 287 -7.17 -11.57 1.92
C PHE A 287 -7.58 -13.03 1.69
N ASN A 288 -7.12 -13.98 2.53
CA ASN A 288 -7.57 -15.36 2.44
C ASN A 288 -9.08 -15.52 2.65
N ALA A 289 -9.74 -14.65 3.41
CA ALA A 289 -11.20 -14.68 3.54
C ALA A 289 -11.92 -14.44 2.19
N PHE A 290 -11.29 -13.72 1.25
CA PHE A 290 -11.78 -13.57 -0.12
C PHE A 290 -11.39 -14.77 -0.99
N VAL A 291 -10.21 -15.35 -0.80
CA VAL A 291 -9.79 -16.57 -1.53
C VAL A 291 -10.66 -17.78 -1.17
N GLU A 292 -11.12 -17.88 0.08
CA GLU A 292 -11.98 -18.95 0.60
C GLU A 292 -13.40 -18.94 -0.02
N THR A 293 -13.89 -17.79 -0.49
CA THR A 293 -15.23 -17.63 -1.08
C THR A 293 -15.13 -17.31 -2.58
N SER A 294 -14.81 -16.06 -2.90
CA SER A 294 -14.42 -15.57 -4.22
C SER A 294 -13.78 -14.18 -4.06
N LEU A 295 -12.94 -13.80 -5.03
CA LEU A 295 -12.17 -12.54 -4.97
C LEU A 295 -13.02 -11.27 -4.81
N PHE A 296 -14.30 -11.34 -5.18
CA PHE A 296 -15.27 -10.23 -5.10
C PHE A 296 -16.57 -10.64 -4.40
N ASP A 297 -16.49 -11.59 -3.46
CA ASP A 297 -17.65 -11.98 -2.65
C ASP A 297 -18.20 -10.77 -1.90
N GLN A 298 -19.47 -10.44 -2.16
CA GLN A 298 -20.08 -9.22 -1.65
C GLN A 298 -20.26 -9.28 -0.13
N ALA A 299 -20.52 -10.45 0.45
CA ALA A 299 -20.68 -10.57 1.90
C ALA A 299 -19.34 -10.34 2.62
N THR A 300 -18.24 -10.93 2.11
CA THR A 300 -16.89 -10.67 2.63
C THR A 300 -16.51 -9.20 2.44
N ALA A 301 -16.78 -8.60 1.28
CA ALA A 301 -16.48 -7.19 1.03
C ALA A 301 -17.28 -6.24 1.95
N THR A 302 -18.59 -6.46 2.11
CA THR A 302 -19.43 -5.70 3.06
C THR A 302 -18.91 -5.87 4.49
N SER A 303 -18.57 -7.10 4.91
CA SER A 303 -18.01 -7.33 6.24
C SER A 303 -16.70 -6.57 6.46
N PHE A 304 -15.78 -6.58 5.49
CA PHE A 304 -14.53 -5.83 5.58
C PHE A 304 -14.77 -4.33 5.65
N ARG A 305 -15.69 -3.81 4.82
CA ARG A 305 -16.07 -2.40 4.84
C ARG A 305 -16.63 -2.01 6.21
N GLU A 306 -17.65 -2.70 6.69
CA GLU A 306 -18.36 -2.36 7.93
C GLU A 306 -17.51 -2.53 9.19
N ASN A 307 -16.65 -3.55 9.25
CA ASN A 307 -15.87 -3.86 10.45
C ASN A 307 -14.47 -3.25 10.46
N ILE A 308 -13.89 -2.95 9.29
CA ILE A 308 -12.55 -2.38 9.19
C ILE A 308 -12.62 -0.92 8.71
N LEU A 309 -13.04 -0.70 7.47
CA LEU A 309 -12.92 0.61 6.80
C LEU A 309 -13.83 1.69 7.41
N GLU A 310 -15.02 1.32 7.87
CA GLU A 310 -15.99 2.27 8.42
C GLU A 310 -15.68 2.67 9.87
N LYS A 311 -14.87 1.89 10.60
CA LYS A 311 -14.68 2.03 12.05
C LYS A 311 -13.60 3.00 12.47
N GLY A 312 -12.59 3.28 11.64
CA GLY A 312 -11.40 4.02 12.07
C GLY A 312 -10.90 3.51 13.43
N GLY A 313 -10.44 4.41 14.31
CA GLY A 313 -10.04 4.07 15.69
C GLY A 313 -11.18 4.11 16.71
N SER A 314 -12.44 3.90 16.29
CA SER A 314 -13.60 3.98 17.20
C SER A 314 -13.87 2.68 17.97
N VAL A 315 -13.26 1.59 17.55
CA VAL A 315 -13.32 0.25 18.15
C VAL A 315 -11.87 -0.27 18.25
N GLU A 316 -11.61 -1.15 19.20
CA GLU A 316 -10.29 -1.80 19.31
C GLU A 316 -10.01 -2.66 18.07
N GLU A 317 -8.80 -2.55 17.55
CA GLU A 317 -8.45 -3.04 16.21
C GLU A 317 -8.48 -4.57 16.08
N MET A 318 -8.11 -5.31 17.14
CA MET A 318 -8.25 -6.77 17.11
C MET A 318 -9.72 -7.19 17.21
N GLU A 319 -10.55 -6.47 17.96
CA GLU A 319 -12.00 -6.66 17.95
C GLU A 319 -12.59 -6.40 16.54
N MET A 320 -12.17 -5.32 15.87
CA MET A 320 -12.52 -5.05 14.47
C MET A 320 -12.13 -6.22 13.55
N TYR A 321 -10.91 -6.72 13.69
CA TYR A 321 -10.41 -7.85 12.91
C TYR A 321 -11.22 -9.12 13.15
N VAL A 322 -11.46 -9.50 14.41
CA VAL A 322 -12.23 -10.70 14.78
C VAL A 322 -13.67 -10.59 14.30
N ASN A 323 -14.28 -9.40 14.36
CA ASN A 323 -15.63 -9.19 13.82
C ASN A 323 -15.70 -9.38 12.30
N PHE A 324 -14.65 -8.98 11.57
CA PHE A 324 -14.54 -9.23 10.14
C PHE A 324 -14.25 -10.71 9.82
N ARG A 325 -13.18 -11.26 10.41
CA ARG A 325 -12.60 -12.55 10.04
C ARG A 325 -13.29 -13.74 10.72
N GLY A 326 -13.92 -13.51 11.87
CA GLY A 326 -14.50 -14.53 12.75
C GLY A 326 -13.48 -15.18 13.70
N ALA A 327 -12.20 -14.84 13.60
CA ALA A 327 -11.11 -15.36 14.43
C ALA A 327 -9.92 -14.39 14.44
N GLU A 328 -9.00 -14.60 15.38
CA GLU A 328 -7.69 -13.93 15.38
C GLU A 328 -6.87 -14.35 14.14
N PRO A 329 -5.96 -13.48 13.65
CA PRO A 329 -5.16 -13.74 12.46
C PRO A 329 -4.16 -14.87 12.69
N THR A 330 -3.84 -15.60 11.63
CA THR A 330 -2.82 -16.66 11.64
C THR A 330 -1.55 -16.21 10.92
N ILE A 331 -0.37 -16.70 11.32
CA ILE A 331 0.92 -16.27 10.74
C ILE A 331 1.29 -17.06 9.46
N GLU A 332 0.70 -18.23 9.28
CA GLU A 332 0.96 -19.15 8.18
C GLU A 332 0.85 -18.50 6.78
N PRO A 333 -0.15 -17.63 6.50
CA PRO A 333 -0.24 -16.92 5.22
C PRO A 333 0.98 -16.02 4.94
N LEU A 334 1.44 -15.27 5.94
CA LEU A 334 2.65 -14.45 5.85
C LEU A 334 3.89 -15.32 5.55
N LEU A 335 4.06 -16.41 6.30
CA LEU A 335 5.21 -17.31 6.12
C LEU A 335 5.24 -17.88 4.70
N LYS A 336 4.09 -18.28 4.15
CA LYS A 336 3.99 -18.77 2.77
C LYS A 336 4.27 -17.67 1.74
N GLY A 337 3.79 -16.46 1.98
CA GLY A 337 3.99 -15.29 1.12
C GLY A 337 5.46 -14.89 1.02
N ARG A 338 6.15 -14.83 2.15
CA ARG A 338 7.58 -14.49 2.23
C ARG A 338 8.53 -15.68 1.98
N GLY A 339 8.01 -16.90 1.81
CA GLY A 339 8.82 -18.10 1.59
C GLY A 339 9.67 -18.49 2.81
N LEU A 340 9.09 -18.34 4.01
CA LEU A 340 9.69 -18.64 5.32
C LEU A 340 9.26 -20.02 5.87
N ASN A 341 8.71 -20.90 5.01
CA ASN A 341 8.19 -22.21 5.38
C ASN A 341 8.77 -23.39 4.58
#